data_AF-A0A8H8MF64-F1
#
_entry.id   AF-A0A8H8MF64-F1
#
_cell.length_a   1.000
_cell.length_b   1.000
_cell.length_c   1.000
_cell.angle_alpha   90.00
_cell.angle_beta   90.00
_cell.angle_gamma   90.00
#
_symmetry.space_group_name_H-M   'P 1'
#
loop_
_entity.id
_entity.type
_entity.pdbx_description
1 polymer ?
#
loop_
_entity_poly.entity_id
_entity_poly.type
_entity_poly.pdbx_seq_one_letter_code
_entity_poly.pdbx_strand_id
1 'polypeptide(L)'
;MTPTATSSAIEDVLLVGFGAVGVIYALILSKNPSIRVTAIARGNYEKVSTKGIDIKSKKHGDIPGWKPDRVVKSLQEAADRQYKYVLVTTKALPDINPTPEILAPLLTAEYAGKYSSPTFVVLQNGLGVERDLYTAVQSAWPNSEPRLLSAAVYIQANLVGGRDVVEQGPFDQLVCGVYRPNLEVADNPQNTPEEAERLEEFARLIRTGNGDIEIVPDVQRKKFAKNLW
;
A
#
# COMPACT_ATOMS: atom_id res chain seq x y z
N MET A 1 -21.51 -8.59 -33.66
CA MET A 1 -21.67 -7.60 -32.59
C MET A 1 -20.42 -7.62 -31.74
N THR A 2 -19.54 -6.66 -31.96
CA THR A 2 -18.28 -6.50 -31.21
C THR A 2 -18.63 -5.93 -29.83
N PRO A 3 -18.21 -6.54 -28.71
CA PRO A 3 -18.47 -5.96 -27.40
C PRO A 3 -17.71 -4.64 -27.30
N THR A 4 -18.46 -3.56 -27.09
CA THR A 4 -17.96 -2.22 -26.81
C THR A 4 -17.06 -2.29 -25.59
N ALA A 5 -15.77 -1.99 -25.75
CA ALA A 5 -14.86 -1.84 -24.64
C ALA A 5 -15.41 -0.73 -23.73
N THR A 6 -15.89 -1.10 -22.55
CA THR A 6 -16.09 -0.16 -21.46
C THR A 6 -14.74 0.47 -21.18
N SER A 7 -14.62 1.78 -21.43
CA SER A 7 -13.50 2.58 -20.92
C SER A 7 -13.45 2.38 -19.41
N SER A 8 -12.56 1.51 -18.92
CA SER A 8 -12.39 1.27 -17.49
C SER A 8 -11.98 2.60 -16.85
N ALA A 9 -12.79 3.12 -15.93
CA ALA A 9 -12.44 4.32 -15.18
C ALA A 9 -11.08 4.13 -14.50
N ILE A 10 -10.23 5.15 -14.55
CA ILE A 10 -8.93 5.13 -13.86
C ILE A 10 -9.18 5.14 -12.35
N GLU A 11 -8.56 4.21 -11.63
CA GLU A 11 -8.71 4.06 -10.18
C GLU A 11 -7.56 4.74 -9.43
N ASP A 12 -7.88 5.59 -8.45
CA ASP A 12 -6.87 6.26 -7.63
C ASP A 12 -6.35 5.32 -6.52
N VAL A 13 -5.03 5.25 -6.38
CA VAL A 13 -4.32 4.55 -5.30
C VAL A 13 -3.46 5.55 -4.54
N LEU A 14 -3.55 5.53 -3.21
CA LEU A 14 -2.77 6.38 -2.34
C LEU A 14 -1.60 5.62 -1.73
N LEU A 15 -0.40 6.18 -1.85
CA LEU A 15 0.79 5.72 -1.16
C LEU A 15 1.11 6.62 0.04
N VAL A 16 1.01 6.05 1.23
CA VAL A 16 1.37 6.68 2.50
C VAL A 16 2.72 6.15 2.94
N GLY A 17 3.78 6.91 2.64
CA GLY A 17 5.16 6.56 2.96
C GLY A 17 6.09 6.54 1.76
N PHE A 18 6.58 7.70 1.32
CA PHE A 18 7.47 7.80 0.15
C PHE A 18 8.96 7.51 0.48
N GLY A 19 9.22 6.39 1.14
CA GLY A 19 10.57 5.82 1.34
C GLY A 19 10.92 4.80 0.25
N ALA A 20 12.05 4.10 0.39
CA ALA A 20 12.51 3.14 -0.62
C ALA A 20 11.46 2.08 -1.00
N VAL A 21 10.83 1.43 -0.01
CA VAL A 21 9.74 0.47 -0.23
C VAL A 21 8.56 1.12 -0.95
N GLY A 22 8.12 2.28 -0.47
CA GLY A 22 6.99 3.00 -1.08
C GLY A 22 7.26 3.37 -2.53
N VAL A 23 8.44 3.89 -2.86
CA VAL A 23 8.82 4.26 -4.23
C VAL A 23 8.76 3.05 -5.16
N ILE A 24 9.31 1.90 -4.75
CA ILE A 24 9.26 0.68 -5.58
C ILE A 24 7.82 0.20 -5.79
N TYR A 25 6.99 0.14 -4.74
CA TYR A 25 5.60 -0.30 -4.92
C TYR A 25 4.73 0.73 -5.66
N ALA A 26 5.03 2.02 -5.59
CA ALA A 26 4.39 3.01 -6.44
C ALA A 26 4.81 2.89 -7.91
N LEU A 27 6.09 2.59 -8.20
CA LEU A 27 6.57 2.27 -9.55
C LEU A 27 5.88 1.01 -10.10
N ILE A 28 5.76 -0.05 -9.29
CA ILE A 28 5.07 -1.28 -9.68
C ILE A 28 3.61 -0.95 -10.05
N LEU A 29 2.90 -0.21 -9.18
CA LEU A 29 1.51 0.14 -9.43
C LEU A 29 1.33 1.06 -10.64
N SER A 30 2.21 2.06 -10.85
CA SER A 30 2.11 3.03 -11.94
C SER A 30 2.29 2.42 -13.33
N LYS A 31 2.78 1.18 -13.43
CA LYS A 31 2.85 0.43 -14.70
C LYS A 31 1.48 -0.06 -15.18
N ASN A 32 0.45 0.03 -14.33
CA ASN A 32 -0.93 -0.28 -14.71
C ASN A 32 -1.59 0.96 -15.34
N PRO A 33 -2.02 0.94 -16.60
CA PRO A 33 -2.61 2.12 -17.26
C PRO A 33 -3.96 2.54 -16.67
N SER A 34 -4.62 1.64 -15.93
CA SER A 34 -5.90 1.90 -15.25
C SER A 34 -5.73 2.39 -13.80
N ILE A 35 -4.49 2.58 -13.32
CA ILE A 35 -4.20 3.04 -11.96
C ILE A 35 -3.55 4.42 -12.00
N ARG A 36 -3.97 5.31 -11.10
CA ARG A 36 -3.30 6.58 -10.83
C ARG A 36 -2.74 6.59 -9.42
N VAL A 37 -1.43 6.73 -9.29
CA VAL A 37 -0.75 6.72 -8.00
C VAL A 37 -0.58 8.14 -7.48
N THR A 38 -1.18 8.41 -6.32
CA THR A 38 -0.90 9.60 -5.51
C THR A 38 0.09 9.23 -4.40
N ALA A 39 1.19 9.95 -4.26
CA ALA A 39 2.17 9.72 -3.21
C ALA A 39 2.35 10.92 -2.27
N ILE A 40 2.51 10.64 -0.97
CA ILE A 40 2.73 11.66 0.05
C ILE A 40 4.22 11.79 0.36
N ALA A 41 4.80 12.92 -0.03
CA ALA A 41 6.24 13.19 0.06
C ALA A 41 6.57 14.23 1.15
N ARG A 42 6.28 13.94 2.43
CA ARG A 42 6.39 14.93 3.54
C ARG A 42 7.76 15.63 3.65
N GLY A 43 8.85 14.88 3.45
CA GLY A 43 10.23 15.40 3.64
C GLY A 43 11.01 15.69 2.36
N ASN A 44 10.48 15.33 1.20
CA ASN A 44 11.15 15.48 -0.10
C ASN A 44 10.21 15.98 -1.21
N TYR A 45 9.05 16.54 -0.86
CA TYR A 45 8.04 17.01 -1.81
C TYR A 45 8.64 17.85 -2.93
N GLU A 46 9.34 18.94 -2.60
CA GLU A 46 9.83 19.89 -3.62
C GLU A 46 10.81 19.22 -4.59
N LYS A 47 11.62 18.26 -4.11
CA LYS A 47 12.53 17.50 -4.96
C LYS A 47 11.75 16.54 -5.87
N VAL A 48 10.84 15.76 -5.30
CA VAL A 48 10.07 14.74 -6.04
C VAL A 48 9.14 15.38 -7.06
N SER A 49 8.47 16.49 -6.71
CA SER A 49 7.54 17.19 -7.60
C SER A 49 8.26 17.80 -8.81
N THR A 50 9.45 18.36 -8.62
CA THR A 50 10.20 19.05 -9.68
C THR A 50 11.13 18.12 -10.46
N LYS A 51 11.96 17.34 -9.78
CA LYS A 51 13.01 16.49 -10.40
C LYS A 51 12.64 15.01 -10.46
N GLY A 52 11.76 14.55 -9.58
CA GLY A 52 11.47 13.13 -9.42
C GLY A 52 12.49 12.45 -8.51
N ILE A 53 12.52 11.13 -8.58
CA ILE A 53 13.44 10.28 -7.83
C ILE A 53 14.12 9.30 -8.79
N ASP A 54 15.44 9.17 -8.69
CA ASP A 54 16.16 8.20 -9.51
C ASP A 54 15.97 6.81 -8.91
N ILE A 55 15.55 5.84 -9.71
CA ILE A 55 15.43 4.45 -9.30
C ILE A 55 16.53 3.66 -9.98
N LYS A 56 17.44 3.08 -9.20
CA LYS A 56 18.45 2.13 -9.65
C LYS A 56 18.03 0.74 -9.21
N SER A 57 17.42 -0.03 -10.10
CA SER A 57 16.84 -1.33 -9.74
C SER A 57 17.43 -2.47 -10.56
N LYS A 58 17.94 -3.49 -9.86
CA LYS A 58 18.37 -4.73 -10.51
C LYS A 58 17.19 -5.54 -11.09
N LYS A 59 15.95 -5.27 -10.66
CA LYS A 59 14.73 -5.96 -11.15
C LYS A 59 13.94 -5.14 -12.17
N HIS A 60 13.83 -3.84 -11.97
CA HIS A 60 13.02 -2.94 -12.79
C HIS A 60 13.82 -2.06 -13.75
N GLY A 61 15.15 -2.15 -13.72
CA GLY A 61 16.05 -1.30 -14.50
C GLY A 61 16.28 0.07 -13.84
N ASP A 62 17.14 0.85 -14.48
CA ASP A 62 17.44 2.21 -14.05
C ASP A 62 16.43 3.19 -14.67
N ILE A 63 15.79 4.00 -13.83
CA ILE A 63 14.73 4.93 -14.19
C ILE A 63 15.05 6.30 -13.57
N PRO A 64 15.73 7.19 -14.30
CA PRO A 64 16.06 8.52 -13.78
C PRO A 64 14.83 9.41 -13.71
N GLY A 65 14.74 10.24 -12.66
CA GLY A 65 13.71 11.26 -12.48
C GLY A 65 12.27 10.72 -12.45
N TRP A 66 12.06 9.49 -11.99
CA TRP A 66 10.73 8.88 -11.94
C TRP A 66 9.80 9.67 -11.01
N LYS A 67 8.52 9.76 -11.38
CA LYS A 67 7.47 10.42 -10.60
C LYS A 67 6.20 9.56 -10.59
N PRO A 68 5.46 9.53 -9.47
CA PRO A 68 4.08 9.05 -9.47
C PRO A 68 3.19 10.07 -10.20
N ASP A 69 1.97 9.65 -10.56
CA ASP A 69 1.01 10.49 -11.28
C ASP A 69 0.65 11.78 -10.52
N ARG A 70 0.64 11.71 -9.19
CA ARG A 70 0.41 12.87 -8.31
C ARG A 70 1.31 12.80 -7.08
N VAL A 71 1.85 13.95 -6.68
CA VAL A 71 2.62 14.12 -5.44
C VAL A 71 1.91 15.18 -4.59
N VAL A 72 1.77 14.92 -3.30
CA VAL A 72 1.17 15.85 -2.32
C VAL A 72 2.03 15.99 -1.06
N LYS A 73 1.88 17.09 -0.33
CA LYS A 73 2.68 17.37 0.89
C LYS A 73 2.15 16.65 2.12
N SER A 74 0.83 16.43 2.18
CA SER A 74 0.14 15.93 3.36
C SER A 74 -0.98 14.96 3.01
N LEU A 75 -1.46 14.23 4.01
CA LEU A 75 -2.63 13.38 3.83
C LEU A 75 -3.92 14.21 3.73
N GLN A 76 -3.97 15.38 4.37
CA GLN A 76 -5.07 16.34 4.24
C GLN A 76 -5.28 16.75 2.77
N GLU A 77 -4.20 17.06 2.05
CA GLU A 77 -4.26 17.35 0.61
C GLU A 77 -4.64 16.14 -0.24
N ALA A 78 -4.34 14.93 0.23
CA ALA A 78 -4.68 13.68 -0.45
C ALA A 78 -6.15 13.30 -0.25
N ALA A 79 -6.77 13.69 0.87
CA ALA A 79 -8.15 13.32 1.23
C ALA A 79 -9.22 14.06 0.41
N ASP A 80 -8.86 14.58 -0.77
CA ASP A 80 -9.73 15.31 -1.70
C ASP A 80 -10.57 14.39 -2.60
N ARG A 81 -10.31 13.07 -2.60
CA ARG A 81 -10.91 12.09 -3.52
C ARG A 81 -11.09 10.71 -2.91
N GLN A 82 -11.84 9.86 -3.60
CA GLN A 82 -11.93 8.42 -3.34
C GLN A 82 -10.61 7.73 -3.70
N TYR A 83 -10.18 6.79 -2.85
CA TYR A 83 -9.13 5.83 -3.20
C TYR A 83 -9.67 4.42 -3.19
N LYS A 84 -9.22 3.59 -4.13
CA LYS A 84 -9.49 2.15 -4.10
C LYS A 84 -8.60 1.44 -3.09
N TYR A 85 -7.31 1.76 -3.12
CA TYR A 85 -6.31 1.24 -2.21
C TYR A 85 -5.56 2.38 -1.50
N VAL A 86 -5.24 2.16 -0.22
CA VAL A 86 -4.34 2.99 0.57
C VAL A 86 -3.19 2.11 1.05
N LEU A 87 -2.02 2.25 0.44
CA LEU A 87 -0.82 1.50 0.79
C LEU A 87 -0.06 2.21 1.89
N VAL A 88 0.12 1.53 3.02
CA VAL A 88 0.87 2.02 4.18
C VAL A 88 2.28 1.42 4.14
N THR A 89 3.25 2.24 3.78
CA THR A 89 4.67 1.86 3.61
C THR A 89 5.61 2.67 4.51
N THR A 90 5.06 3.42 5.47
CA THR A 90 5.82 4.06 6.54
C THR A 90 6.52 3.02 7.43
N LYS A 91 7.53 3.44 8.20
CA LYS A 91 8.01 2.60 9.30
C LYS A 91 6.93 2.53 10.38
N ALA A 92 6.69 1.33 10.93
CA ALA A 92 5.80 1.16 12.08
C ALA A 92 6.51 1.68 13.34
N LEU A 93 6.10 2.85 13.79
CA LEU A 93 6.63 3.51 14.99
C LEU A 93 5.44 3.96 15.86
N PRO A 94 4.70 3.01 16.47
CA PRO A 94 3.45 3.31 17.17
C PRO A 94 3.64 4.33 18.31
N ASP A 95 4.80 4.37 18.97
CA ASP A 95 5.05 5.30 20.07
C ASP A 95 5.38 6.74 19.61
N ILE A 96 5.66 6.94 18.32
CA ILE A 96 6.11 8.23 17.78
C ILE A 96 5.09 8.80 16.78
N ASN A 97 4.59 7.95 15.88
CA ASN A 97 3.60 8.31 14.87
C ASN A 97 2.69 7.09 14.63
N PRO A 98 1.65 6.89 15.45
CA PRO A 98 0.65 5.85 15.26
C PRO A 98 0.09 5.85 13.83
N THR A 99 -0.04 4.67 13.22
CA THR A 99 -0.60 4.55 11.86
C THR A 99 -2.00 5.17 11.74
N PRO A 100 -2.93 5.04 12.71
CA PRO A 100 -4.21 5.74 12.67
C PRO A 100 -4.08 7.27 12.62
N GLU A 101 -3.17 7.85 13.39
CA GLU A 101 -2.96 9.30 13.40
C GLU A 101 -2.39 9.80 12.08
N ILE A 102 -1.45 9.05 11.49
CA ILE A 102 -0.96 9.33 10.13
C ILE A 102 -2.12 9.34 9.14
N LEU A 103 -3.07 8.41 9.29
CA LEU A 103 -4.22 8.21 8.40
C LEU A 103 -5.46 9.05 8.74
N ALA A 104 -5.43 9.85 9.81
CA ALA A 104 -6.59 10.50 10.40
C ALA A 104 -7.51 11.24 9.40
N PRO A 105 -7.01 12.02 8.42
CA PRO A 105 -7.84 12.62 7.36
C PRO A 105 -8.78 11.67 6.62
N LEU A 106 -8.37 10.42 6.40
CA LEU A 106 -9.19 9.41 5.73
C LEU A 106 -10.16 8.73 6.71
N LEU A 107 -9.93 8.84 8.02
CA LEU A 107 -10.71 8.19 9.08
C LEU A 107 -11.78 9.13 9.69
N THR A 108 -12.03 10.29 9.07
CA THR A 108 -13.03 11.24 9.56
C THR A 108 -14.44 10.87 9.10
N ALA A 109 -15.46 11.25 9.88
CA ALA A 109 -16.86 11.12 9.47
C ALA A 109 -17.17 11.90 8.18
N GLU A 110 -16.48 13.03 7.95
CA GLU A 110 -16.63 13.80 6.72
C GLU A 110 -16.13 13.02 5.49
N TYR A 111 -14.95 12.41 5.56
CA TYR A 111 -14.41 11.60 4.47
C TYR A 111 -15.27 10.34 4.26
N ALA A 112 -15.60 9.63 5.34
CA ALA A 112 -16.43 8.42 5.31
C ALA A 112 -17.86 8.67 4.82
N GLY A 113 -18.42 9.86 5.05
CA GLY A 113 -19.73 10.27 4.55
C GLY A 113 -19.75 10.61 3.05
N LYS A 114 -18.58 10.92 2.46
CA LYS A 114 -18.44 11.26 1.03
C LYS A 114 -18.00 10.08 0.18
N TYR A 115 -17.24 9.15 0.76
CA TYR A 115 -16.49 8.13 0.04
C TYR A 115 -16.68 6.74 0.64
N SER A 116 -16.57 5.71 -0.20
CA SER A 116 -16.52 4.32 0.26
C SER A 116 -15.19 4.05 0.98
N SER A 117 -15.20 3.18 2.00
CA SER A 117 -13.97 2.79 2.70
C SER A 117 -12.91 2.26 1.71
N PRO A 118 -11.66 2.74 1.69
CA PRO A 118 -10.66 2.13 0.83
C PRO A 118 -10.27 0.74 1.34
N THR A 119 -9.60 -0.07 0.51
CA THR A 119 -8.85 -1.21 1.02
C THR A 119 -7.50 -0.71 1.53
N PHE A 120 -7.26 -0.85 2.83
CA PHE A 120 -5.96 -0.53 3.42
C PHE A 120 -5.00 -1.71 3.21
N VAL A 121 -3.81 -1.43 2.71
CA VAL A 121 -2.78 -2.45 2.46
C VAL A 121 -1.54 -2.11 3.28
N VAL A 122 -1.28 -2.89 4.32
CA VAL A 122 -0.21 -2.64 5.29
C VAL A 122 1.05 -3.39 4.87
N LEU A 123 2.04 -2.63 4.38
CA LEU A 123 3.36 -3.12 3.96
C LEU A 123 4.44 -2.89 5.04
N GLN A 124 4.03 -2.53 6.25
CA GLN A 124 4.95 -2.27 7.35
C GLN A 124 5.51 -3.59 7.92
N ASN A 125 6.83 -3.61 8.15
CA ASN A 125 7.47 -4.69 8.91
C ASN A 125 7.06 -4.62 10.39
N GLY A 126 7.17 -5.76 11.08
CA GLY A 126 6.81 -5.91 12.49
C GLY A 126 5.61 -6.84 12.70
N LEU A 127 5.20 -6.99 13.97
CA LEU A 127 4.08 -7.82 14.41
C LEU A 127 3.01 -6.93 15.03
N GLY A 128 1.74 -7.17 14.70
CA GLY A 128 0.61 -6.44 15.26
C GLY A 128 0.49 -4.97 14.81
N VAL A 129 1.22 -4.58 13.77
CA VAL A 129 1.23 -3.21 13.20
C VAL A 129 -0.13 -2.79 12.61
N GLU A 130 -1.00 -3.76 12.38
CA GLU A 130 -2.34 -3.60 11.83
C GLU A 130 -3.40 -3.27 12.89
N ARG A 131 -3.16 -3.62 14.16
CA ARG A 131 -4.17 -3.64 15.23
C ARG A 131 -4.88 -2.30 15.40
N ASP A 132 -4.11 -1.24 15.61
CA ASP A 132 -4.66 0.08 15.88
C ASP A 132 -5.38 0.64 14.64
N LEU A 133 -4.84 0.37 13.45
CA LEU A 133 -5.47 0.77 12.20
C LEU A 133 -6.80 0.05 11.99
N TYR A 134 -6.86 -1.25 12.26
CA TYR A 134 -8.10 -2.03 12.15
C TYR A 134 -9.20 -1.45 13.04
N THR A 135 -8.90 -1.18 14.32
CA THR A 135 -9.86 -0.59 15.27
C THR A 135 -10.32 0.80 14.82
N ALA A 136 -9.40 1.62 14.32
CA ALA A 136 -9.72 2.96 13.85
C ALA A 136 -10.59 2.93 12.58
N VAL A 137 -10.31 2.02 11.64
CA VAL A 137 -11.14 1.80 10.45
C VAL A 137 -12.53 1.31 10.84
N GLN A 138 -12.65 0.35 11.76
CA GLN A 138 -13.95 -0.11 12.23
C GLN A 138 -14.79 1.03 12.82
N SER A 139 -14.14 1.93 13.55
CA SER A 139 -14.79 3.09 14.17
C SER A 139 -15.20 4.16 13.14
N ALA A 140 -14.37 4.39 12.12
CA ALA A 140 -14.62 5.38 11.07
C ALA A 140 -15.68 4.93 10.04
N TRP A 141 -15.80 3.62 9.79
CA TRP A 141 -16.80 3.05 8.88
C TRP A 141 -17.65 1.96 9.56
N PRO A 142 -18.55 2.33 10.48
CA PRO A 142 -19.29 1.36 11.30
C PRO A 142 -20.26 0.46 10.50
N ASN A 143 -20.62 0.88 9.28
CA ASN A 143 -21.56 0.16 8.40
C ASN A 143 -20.86 -0.79 7.40
N SER A 144 -19.54 -0.98 7.51
CA SER A 144 -18.78 -1.87 6.63
C SER A 144 -17.68 -2.58 7.41
N GLU A 145 -17.45 -3.85 7.10
CA GLU A 145 -16.31 -4.57 7.65
C GLU A 145 -14.98 -3.91 7.21
N PRO A 146 -14.00 -3.72 8.12
CA PRO A 146 -12.69 -3.17 7.77
C PRO A 146 -12.00 -3.97 6.66
N ARG A 147 -11.73 -3.32 5.54
CA ARG A 147 -10.97 -3.90 4.42
C ARG A 147 -9.48 -3.71 4.63
N LEU A 148 -8.82 -4.66 5.30
CA LEU A 148 -7.40 -4.57 5.61
C LEU A 148 -6.61 -5.79 5.13
N LEU A 149 -5.77 -5.58 4.13
CA LEU A 149 -4.76 -6.53 3.67
C LEU A 149 -3.44 -6.24 4.41
N SER A 150 -2.76 -7.27 4.87
CA SER A 150 -1.40 -7.15 5.41
C SER A 150 -0.44 -7.91 4.51
N ALA A 151 0.80 -7.44 4.43
CA ALA A 151 1.84 -8.09 3.67
C ALA A 151 3.17 -8.18 4.43
N ALA A 152 3.79 -9.36 4.39
CA ALA A 152 5.20 -9.52 4.70
C ALA A 152 6.04 -9.12 3.47
N VAL A 153 6.80 -8.03 3.58
CA VAL A 153 7.55 -7.46 2.44
C VAL A 153 9.01 -7.95 2.40
N TYR A 154 9.36 -8.77 1.42
CA TYR A 154 10.73 -9.21 1.17
C TYR A 154 11.33 -8.35 0.06
N ILE A 155 12.19 -7.41 0.41
CA ILE A 155 12.82 -6.49 -0.54
C ILE A 155 14.13 -5.96 0.03
N GLN A 156 15.12 -5.79 -0.84
CA GLN A 156 16.30 -5.00 -0.55
C GLN A 156 16.15 -3.66 -1.26
N ALA A 157 15.78 -2.62 -0.52
CA ALA A 157 15.63 -1.29 -1.08
C ALA A 157 16.11 -0.23 -0.09
N ASN A 158 16.99 0.66 -0.54
CA ASN A 158 17.54 1.75 0.27
C ASN A 158 17.28 3.09 -0.40
N LEU A 159 17.11 4.11 0.43
CA LEU A 159 16.97 5.49 -0.01
C LEU A 159 18.28 6.22 0.32
N VAL A 160 19.02 6.62 -0.71
CA VAL A 160 20.37 7.19 -0.62
C VAL A 160 20.42 8.60 -1.24
N GLY A 161 21.61 9.19 -1.39
CA GLY A 161 21.82 10.46 -2.11
C GLY A 161 21.26 11.72 -1.43
N GLY A 162 20.80 11.64 -0.18
CA GLY A 162 20.03 12.73 0.43
C GLY A 162 18.54 12.66 0.07
N ARG A 163 18.06 11.44 -0.14
CA ARG A 163 16.65 11.03 -0.32
C ARG A 163 16.07 11.27 -1.71
N ASP A 164 16.91 11.15 -2.72
CA ASP A 164 16.62 11.37 -4.14
C ASP A 164 17.00 10.18 -5.04
N VAL A 165 17.66 9.15 -4.51
CA VAL A 165 17.95 7.91 -5.23
C VAL A 165 17.44 6.71 -4.44
N VAL A 166 16.71 5.81 -5.09
CA VAL A 166 16.37 4.49 -4.56
C VAL A 166 17.23 3.44 -5.22
N GLU A 167 17.94 2.66 -4.41
CA GLU A 167 18.68 1.49 -4.88
C GLU A 167 17.91 0.23 -4.48
N GLN A 168 17.52 -0.58 -5.47
CA GLN A 168 16.81 -1.84 -5.27
C GLN A 168 17.66 -3.03 -5.73
N GLY A 169 17.72 -4.06 -4.89
CA GLY A 169 18.27 -5.36 -5.21
C GLY A 169 17.47 -6.12 -6.29
N PRO A 170 17.79 -7.40 -6.53
CA PRO A 170 17.25 -8.15 -7.66
C PRO A 170 15.84 -8.69 -7.45
N PHE A 171 15.22 -8.45 -6.28
CA PHE A 171 13.90 -8.97 -5.96
C PHE A 171 13.06 -7.98 -5.15
N ASP A 172 11.76 -8.14 -5.27
CA ASP A 172 10.71 -7.67 -4.38
C ASP A 172 9.63 -8.76 -4.35
N GLN A 173 9.14 -9.09 -3.18
CA GLN A 173 8.07 -10.06 -3.00
C GLN A 173 7.16 -9.65 -1.84
N LEU A 174 5.85 -9.71 -2.07
CA LEU A 174 4.83 -9.64 -1.04
C LEU A 174 4.33 -11.04 -0.70
N VAL A 175 4.23 -11.37 0.57
CA VAL A 175 3.37 -12.46 1.04
C VAL A 175 2.17 -11.81 1.70
N CYS A 176 1.01 -11.85 1.05
CA CYS A 176 -0.15 -11.01 1.33
C CYS A 176 -1.38 -11.83 1.73
N GLY A 177 -2.15 -11.34 2.69
CA GLY A 177 -3.40 -11.97 3.11
C GLY A 177 -4.30 -10.96 3.82
N VAL A 178 -5.53 -11.38 4.13
CA VAL A 178 -6.44 -10.58 4.97
C VAL A 178 -5.92 -10.59 6.40
N TYR A 179 -5.93 -9.43 7.06
CA TYR A 179 -5.62 -9.33 8.47
C TYR A 179 -6.83 -9.77 9.32
N ARG A 180 -6.60 -10.62 10.31
CA ARG A 180 -7.63 -11.17 11.21
C ARG A 180 -7.24 -10.90 12.67
N PRO A 181 -7.86 -9.93 13.37
CA PRO A 181 -7.40 -9.50 14.69
C PRO A 181 -7.50 -10.57 15.78
N ASN A 182 -8.40 -11.55 15.62
CA ASN A 182 -8.76 -12.54 16.64
C ASN A 182 -8.35 -13.96 16.25
N LEU A 183 -7.27 -14.11 15.47
CA LEU A 183 -6.82 -15.42 15.01
C LEU A 183 -6.05 -16.17 16.11
N GLU A 184 -6.47 -17.38 16.41
CA GLU A 184 -5.82 -18.30 17.34
C GLU A 184 -4.90 -19.30 16.63
N VAL A 185 -4.04 -19.97 17.39
CA VAL A 185 -3.07 -20.94 16.85
C VAL A 185 -3.77 -22.16 16.23
N ALA A 186 -4.91 -22.58 16.77
CA ALA A 186 -5.67 -23.72 16.28
C ALA A 186 -6.49 -23.40 15.02
N ASP A 187 -6.61 -22.12 14.66
CA ASP A 187 -7.46 -21.70 13.54
C ASP A 187 -6.87 -22.13 12.19
N ASN A 188 -7.76 -22.43 11.25
CA ASN A 188 -7.42 -22.65 9.85
C ASN A 188 -8.20 -21.64 8.99
N PRO A 189 -7.81 -20.36 9.00
CA PRO A 189 -8.56 -19.31 8.31
C PRO A 189 -8.70 -19.64 6.83
N GLN A 190 -9.86 -19.28 6.27
CA GLN A 190 -10.12 -19.35 4.84
C GLN A 190 -10.60 -17.98 4.37
N ASN A 191 -10.29 -17.62 3.13
CA ASN A 191 -10.80 -16.40 2.54
C ASN A 191 -12.25 -16.63 2.10
N THR A 192 -13.14 -15.69 2.40
CA THR A 192 -14.45 -15.63 1.73
C THR A 192 -14.25 -15.36 0.23
N PRO A 193 -15.23 -15.65 -0.64
CA PRO A 193 -15.14 -15.32 -2.07
C PRO A 193 -14.78 -13.85 -2.33
N GLU A 194 -15.34 -12.93 -1.54
CA GLU A 194 -15.12 -11.48 -1.65
C GLU A 194 -13.71 -11.07 -1.20
N GLU A 195 -13.19 -11.71 -0.15
CA GLU A 195 -11.80 -11.52 0.29
C GLU A 195 -10.81 -12.06 -0.74
N ALA A 196 -11.09 -13.24 -1.30
CA ALA A 196 -10.26 -13.87 -2.33
C ALA A 196 -10.23 -13.02 -3.60
N GLU A 197 -11.37 -12.49 -4.05
CA GLU A 197 -11.45 -11.58 -5.20
C GLU A 197 -10.61 -10.31 -4.96
N ARG A 198 -10.74 -9.70 -3.78
CA ARG A 198 -9.98 -8.49 -3.42
C ARG A 198 -8.47 -8.73 -3.37
N LEU A 199 -8.05 -9.88 -2.83
CA LEU A 199 -6.65 -10.30 -2.80
C LEU A 199 -6.11 -10.53 -4.22
N GLU A 200 -6.85 -11.24 -5.07
CA GLU A 200 -6.42 -11.50 -6.45
C GLU A 200 -6.43 -10.25 -7.32
N GLU A 201 -7.37 -9.32 -7.09
CA GLU A 201 -7.37 -8.03 -7.74
C GLU A 201 -6.11 -7.23 -7.40
N PHE A 202 -5.78 -7.12 -6.11
CA PHE A 202 -4.55 -6.46 -5.68
C PHE A 202 -3.31 -7.19 -6.22
N ALA A 203 -3.29 -8.51 -6.19
CA ALA A 203 -2.18 -9.30 -6.71
C ALA A 203 -1.98 -9.14 -8.21
N ARG A 204 -3.07 -8.97 -8.98
CA ARG A 204 -2.99 -8.66 -10.41
C ARG A 204 -2.29 -7.33 -10.64
N LEU A 205 -2.59 -6.29 -9.86
CA LEU A 205 -1.91 -4.99 -9.98
C LEU A 205 -0.41 -5.09 -9.73
N ILE A 206 -0.02 -5.88 -8.71
CA ILE A 206 1.39 -6.12 -8.38
C ILE A 206 2.10 -6.90 -9.50
N ARG A 207 1.50 -8.00 -9.98
CA ARG A 207 2.06 -8.83 -11.06
C ARG A 207 2.22 -8.06 -12.37
N THR A 208 1.24 -7.26 -12.77
CA THR A 208 1.33 -6.40 -13.96
C THR A 208 2.52 -5.44 -13.88
N GLY A 209 2.85 -4.96 -12.68
CA GLY A 209 4.00 -4.08 -12.45
C GLY A 209 5.36 -4.78 -12.42
N ASN A 210 5.41 -6.08 -12.75
CA ASN A 210 6.58 -6.96 -12.57
C ASN A 210 6.97 -7.15 -11.08
N GLY A 211 6.01 -7.06 -10.16
CA GLY A 211 6.21 -7.36 -8.75
C GLY A 211 5.80 -8.80 -8.40
N ASP A 212 6.45 -9.42 -7.41
CA ASP A 212 6.09 -10.77 -6.97
C ASP A 212 5.11 -10.72 -5.79
N ILE A 213 4.10 -11.60 -5.81
CA ILE A 213 3.11 -11.70 -4.73
C ILE A 213 2.57 -13.13 -4.57
N GLU A 214 2.71 -13.64 -3.34
CA GLU A 214 2.08 -14.87 -2.84
C GLU A 214 0.85 -14.49 -2.01
N ILE A 215 -0.31 -15.05 -2.33
CA ILE A 215 -1.51 -14.91 -1.50
C ILE A 215 -1.56 -16.05 -0.50
N VAL A 216 -1.83 -15.72 0.76
CA VAL A 216 -1.93 -16.69 1.85
C VAL A 216 -3.23 -16.50 2.65
N PRO A 217 -3.81 -17.57 3.19
CA PRO A 217 -4.98 -17.46 4.06
C PRO A 217 -4.64 -16.91 5.45
N ASP A 218 -3.36 -17.00 5.85
CA ASP A 218 -2.86 -16.53 7.15
C ASP A 218 -1.53 -15.77 6.98
N VAL A 219 -1.66 -14.46 6.78
CA VAL A 219 -0.47 -13.59 6.66
C VAL A 219 0.18 -13.31 8.01
N GLN A 220 -0.55 -13.40 9.11
CA GLN A 220 0.00 -13.18 10.45
C GLN A 220 1.06 -14.23 10.76
N ARG A 221 0.79 -15.53 10.53
CA ARG A 221 1.81 -16.60 10.69
C ARG A 221 3.04 -16.38 9.80
N LYS A 222 2.85 -15.90 8.57
CA LYS A 222 3.97 -15.58 7.66
C LYS A 222 4.79 -14.39 8.17
N LYS A 223 4.17 -13.36 8.76
CA LYS A 223 4.87 -12.23 9.40
C LYS A 223 5.61 -12.64 10.67
N PHE A 224 5.04 -13.56 11.48
CA PHE A 224 5.75 -14.18 12.60
C PHE A 224 7.00 -14.91 12.12
N ALA A 225 6.86 -15.80 11.14
CA ALA A 225 7.99 -16.53 10.56
C ALA A 225 9.09 -15.59 10.05
N LYS A 226 8.72 -14.50 9.36
CA LYS A 226 9.66 -13.50 8.84
C LYS A 226 10.47 -12.79 9.94
N ASN A 227 9.84 -12.43 11.06
CA ASN A 227 10.52 -11.67 12.12
C ASN A 227 11.44 -12.54 13.01
N LEU A 228 11.44 -13.87 12.83
CA LEU A 228 12.41 -14.75 13.48
C LEU A 228 13.80 -14.70 12.81
N TRP A 229 13.89 -14.11 11.61
CA TRP A 229 15.10 -14.03 10.79
C TRP A 229 15.63 -12.61 10.66
#